data_AF-A0A814WCJ2-F1
#
_entry.id   AF-A0A814WCJ2-F1
#
_cell.length_a   1.000
_cell.length_b   1.000
_cell.length_c   1.000
_cell.angle_alpha   90.00
_cell.angle_beta   90.00
_cell.angle_gamma   90.00
#
_symmetry.space_group_name_H-M   'P 1'
#
loop_
_entity.id
_entity.type
_entity.pdbx_description
1 polymer ?
#
loop_
_entity_poly.entity_id
_entity_poly.type
_entity_poly.pdbx_seq_one_letter_code
_entity_poly.pdbx_strand_id
1 'polypeptide(L)'
;MLAMSSYTWPFWLTFCCWYCVALTGGKISFLVDPSSSGGDVSSKLKVLLCMDEMKNQDETDIDCGGISCPKCEGMRSCKVNCDCISGICKDNMCAPSASCQDKVRNQDETDIDCGGSKCQKCEDSKICKDNCDCASGICTSNKICGATTSTTAATTSTTAATTTTTAYNGANAYTWGFQIQKNGNLAFNDTGGQVGVIGVNNNDGSKTNQYVYNKTVAVNVKKCTSKPKVTCVPECKNNGTCVSQNNCSCPSDYTGPTCEIQSIGLCRDNEILDKKPILLVTFGNGLSKYSQVTPDRFNFTTTYKQQFQPTTYDGSFSFINRVPNDFNNDWHTDATDHTGDPGGYMFLINADEQPGQFYNGAVNNLCIGLRYEFSVYLANIMKLTGRIKPSVRFEVRSPSLGNRLLAQLSSGDVPEDTTLTWRKYGLSFIAPSSTVVLLMISDAPGGGGNDLAIDDIALTVCSHKGSGFCPS
;
A
#
# COMPACT_ATOMS: atom_id res chain seq x y z
N MET A 1 -40.01 -10.40 -7.14
CA MET A 1 -39.15 -11.48 -7.66
C MET A 1 -38.43 -10.91 -8.87
N LEU A 2 -37.09 -11.03 -8.90
CA LEU A 2 -36.11 -10.54 -9.90
C LEU A 2 -35.93 -8.99 -9.93
N ALA A 3 -34.82 -8.37 -9.54
CA ALA A 3 -33.35 -8.56 -9.68
C ALA A 3 -32.76 -8.00 -10.99
N MET A 4 -31.50 -7.53 -10.87
CA MET A 4 -30.55 -6.94 -11.83
C MET A 4 -30.43 -5.40 -11.74
N SER A 5 -29.24 -4.76 -11.72
CA SER A 5 -27.84 -5.16 -11.45
C SER A 5 -27.05 -3.84 -11.45
N SER A 6 -26.30 -3.55 -10.39
CA SER A 6 -25.42 -2.38 -10.28
C SER A 6 -24.04 -2.68 -10.84
N TYR A 7 -23.64 -1.96 -11.88
CA TYR A 7 -22.26 -1.90 -12.39
C TYR A 7 -21.49 -0.79 -11.67
N THR A 8 -20.29 -1.11 -11.17
CA THR A 8 -19.26 -0.12 -10.79
C THR A 8 -17.95 -0.49 -11.47
N TRP A 9 -17.43 0.40 -12.31
CA TRP A 9 -16.07 0.35 -12.86
C TRP A 9 -15.17 1.31 -12.06
N PRO A 10 -13.91 0.95 -11.74
CA PRO A 10 -12.89 1.93 -11.36
C PRO A 10 -12.13 2.42 -12.61
N PHE A 11 -12.28 3.69 -12.96
CA PHE A 11 -11.41 4.36 -13.93
C PHE A 11 -10.09 4.74 -13.25
N TRP A 12 -8.98 4.08 -13.62
CA TRP A 12 -7.63 4.59 -13.38
C TRP A 12 -7.28 5.60 -14.49
N LEU A 13 -7.31 6.89 -14.17
CA LEU A 13 -6.74 7.95 -15.00
C LEU A 13 -5.24 8.02 -14.75
N THR A 14 -4.44 7.53 -15.69
CA THR A 14 -3.01 7.84 -15.80
C THR A 14 -2.85 9.33 -16.09
N PHE A 15 -2.65 10.13 -15.03
CA PHE A 15 -2.22 11.52 -15.17
C PHE A 15 -0.73 11.56 -15.53
N CYS A 16 -0.45 11.64 -16.82
CA CYS A 16 0.83 12.12 -17.30
C CYS A 16 0.93 13.61 -16.97
N CYS A 17 1.61 13.92 -15.86
CA CYS A 17 2.35 15.14 -15.58
C CYS A 17 1.82 16.44 -16.20
N TRP A 18 0.94 17.19 -15.50
CA TRP A 18 1.07 18.67 -15.42
C TRP A 18 0.26 19.43 -14.37
N TYR A 19 -0.49 18.79 -13.48
CA TYR A 19 -1.06 19.46 -12.31
C TYR A 19 -1.06 18.52 -11.10
N CYS A 20 -0.37 18.88 -10.02
CA CYS A 20 -0.52 18.24 -8.71
C CYS A 20 -1.45 19.12 -7.87
N VAL A 21 -2.61 18.59 -7.46
CA VAL A 21 -3.40 19.19 -6.37
C VAL A 21 -2.69 18.81 -5.07
N ALA A 22 -1.78 19.65 -4.61
CA ALA A 22 -1.21 19.52 -3.28
C ALA A 22 -2.19 20.17 -2.29
N LEU A 23 -2.98 19.36 -1.59
CA LEU A 23 -3.66 19.78 -0.36
C LEU A 23 -2.59 19.92 0.73
N THR A 24 -1.85 21.02 0.73
CA THR A 24 -0.96 21.33 1.85
C THR A 24 -1.79 21.89 2.99
N GLY A 25 -2.12 21.05 3.97
CA GLY A 25 -2.31 21.48 5.36
C GLY A 25 -3.66 22.08 5.77
N GLY A 26 -4.78 21.70 5.15
CA GLY A 26 -6.11 22.00 5.68
C GLY A 26 -6.96 20.73 5.74
N LYS A 27 -7.22 20.21 6.93
CA LYS A 27 -8.30 19.23 7.13
C LYS A 27 -9.60 19.88 6.66
N ILE A 28 -10.30 19.27 5.71
CA ILE A 28 -11.74 19.47 5.61
C ILE A 28 -12.34 18.46 6.59
N SER A 29 -12.55 18.91 7.82
CA SER A 29 -13.36 18.16 8.80
C SER A 29 -14.82 18.48 8.52
N PHE A 30 -15.61 17.49 8.11
CA PHE A 30 -17.05 17.56 8.25
C PHE A 30 -17.39 17.15 9.68
N LEU A 31 -17.72 18.12 10.54
CA LEU A 31 -18.42 17.82 11.78
C LEU A 31 -19.90 17.64 11.43
N VAL A 32 -20.35 16.40 11.38
CA VAL A 32 -21.76 16.08 11.56
C VAL A 32 -21.86 15.57 12.99
N ASP A 33 -22.40 16.40 13.87
CA ASP A 33 -22.87 15.96 15.18
C ASP A 33 -24.37 15.67 15.05
N PRO A 34 -24.79 14.39 15.06
CA PRO A 34 -26.17 14.05 15.33
C PRO A 34 -26.25 13.58 16.79
N SER A 35 -26.35 14.51 17.73
CA SER A 35 -26.72 14.15 19.09
C SER A 35 -28.12 13.53 19.09
N SER A 36 -28.16 12.23 19.42
CA SER A 36 -29.27 11.44 19.97
C SER A 36 -30.39 10.95 19.03
N SER A 37 -30.32 9.67 18.63
CA SER A 37 -31.17 8.61 19.24
C SER A 37 -30.98 7.22 18.58
N GLY A 38 -30.32 6.31 19.30
CA GLY A 38 -30.65 4.87 19.36
C GLY A 38 -30.13 3.90 18.29
N GLY A 39 -29.25 2.97 18.70
CA GLY A 39 -29.35 1.56 18.30
C GLY A 39 -28.26 0.95 17.38
N ASP A 40 -27.14 0.56 18.00
CA ASP A 40 -26.31 -0.65 17.80
C ASP A 40 -26.21 -1.37 16.43
N VAL A 41 -25.00 -1.36 15.83
CA VAL A 41 -24.46 -2.49 15.04
C VAL A 41 -22.99 -2.70 15.41
N SER A 42 -22.75 -3.30 16.58
CA SER A 42 -21.48 -3.94 16.92
C SER A 42 -21.29 -5.24 16.11
N SER A 43 -20.22 -5.33 15.30
CA SER A 43 -19.18 -6.36 15.48
C SER A 43 -18.14 -6.41 14.34
N LYS A 44 -16.86 -6.28 14.75
CA LYS A 44 -15.60 -6.63 14.07
C LYS A 44 -15.05 -5.67 13.00
N LEU A 45 -14.68 -4.48 13.44
CA LEU A 45 -13.36 -3.90 13.14
C LEU A 45 -12.82 -3.38 14.47
N LYS A 46 -11.77 -4.01 15.03
CA LYS A 46 -11.15 -3.54 16.27
C LYS A 46 -10.30 -2.31 15.92
N VAL A 47 -10.98 -1.20 15.64
CA VAL A 47 -10.35 0.12 15.56
C VAL A 47 -9.90 0.43 16.98
N LEU A 48 -8.59 0.55 17.10
CA LEU A 48 -7.86 0.91 18.30
C LEU A 48 -8.21 2.39 18.57
N LEU A 49 -9.32 2.64 19.28
CA LEU A 49 -9.83 3.98 19.55
C LEU A 49 -9.04 4.56 20.72
N CYS A 50 -8.07 5.42 20.41
CA CYS A 50 -7.34 6.22 21.40
C CYS A 50 -8.12 7.48 21.84
N MET A 51 -9.43 7.53 21.57
CA MET A 51 -10.27 8.69 21.90
C MET A 51 -11.60 8.16 22.41
N ASP A 52 -11.52 7.31 23.43
CA ASP A 52 -12.66 6.62 24.04
C ASP A 52 -12.84 6.97 25.53
N GLU A 53 -12.14 7.99 26.01
CA GLU A 53 -12.18 8.52 27.39
C GLU A 53 -11.78 7.49 28.45
N MET A 54 -11.16 6.38 28.04
CA MET A 54 -10.73 5.31 28.93
C MET A 54 -9.27 4.98 28.70
N LYS A 55 -8.46 5.06 29.76
CA LYS A 55 -7.07 4.59 29.72
C LYS A 55 -6.99 3.09 29.41
N ASN A 56 -6.76 2.74 28.15
CA ASN A 56 -6.73 1.35 27.72
C ASN A 56 -5.66 1.09 26.64
N GLN A 57 -5.46 -0.20 26.30
CA GLN A 57 -4.43 -0.63 25.35
C GLN A 57 -3.01 -0.15 25.74
N ASP A 58 -2.31 0.61 24.88
CA ASP A 58 -0.96 1.09 25.10
C ASP A 58 -0.89 2.54 25.63
N GLU A 59 -2.02 3.16 25.96
CA GLU A 59 -2.11 4.51 26.50
C GLU A 59 -1.34 4.70 27.81
N THR A 60 -0.65 5.83 27.91
CA THR A 60 0.04 6.20 29.15
C THR A 60 -0.78 7.15 30.01
N ASP A 61 -1.70 7.90 29.43
CA ASP A 61 -2.80 8.60 30.10
C ASP A 61 -4.09 8.49 29.25
N ILE A 62 -5.25 8.85 29.79
CA ILE A 62 -6.54 8.75 29.07
C ILE A 62 -6.43 9.43 27.70
N ASP A 63 -6.66 8.66 26.63
CA ASP A 63 -6.63 9.11 25.23
C ASP A 63 -5.29 9.68 24.73
N CYS A 64 -4.18 9.37 25.42
CA CYS A 64 -2.86 9.83 24.99
C CYS A 64 -1.67 8.96 25.46
N GLY A 65 -0.57 9.11 24.73
CA GLY A 65 0.71 8.42 24.98
C GLY A 65 0.69 6.95 24.60
N GLY A 66 1.85 6.30 24.52
CA GLY A 66 1.98 5.02 23.83
C GLY A 66 2.34 5.17 22.36
N ILE A 67 2.40 4.05 21.63
CA ILE A 67 2.78 3.99 20.21
C ILE A 67 1.59 4.26 19.28
N SER A 68 0.38 3.96 19.72
CA SER A 68 -0.84 4.01 18.91
C SER A 68 -1.63 5.32 19.02
N CYS A 69 -1.18 6.23 19.88
CA CYS A 69 -1.96 7.33 20.43
C CYS A 69 -1.30 8.70 20.25
N PRO A 70 -2.07 9.80 20.20
CA PRO A 70 -1.51 11.15 20.23
C PRO A 70 -0.66 11.36 21.49
N LYS A 71 0.39 12.17 21.41
CA LYS A 71 1.25 12.46 22.57
C LYS A 71 0.48 13.25 23.62
N CYS A 72 0.75 12.93 24.88
CA CYS A 72 0.21 13.59 26.04
C CYS A 72 0.75 15.01 26.24
N GLU A 73 -0.15 15.92 26.62
CA GLU A 73 0.17 17.27 27.07
C GLU A 73 0.92 17.27 28.42
N GLY A 74 1.40 18.45 28.83
CA GLY A 74 2.05 18.61 30.13
C GLY A 74 1.16 18.11 31.29
N MET A 75 1.81 17.55 32.32
CA MET A 75 1.18 17.00 33.54
C MET A 75 0.33 15.72 33.34
N ARG A 76 0.31 15.16 32.14
CA ARG A 76 -0.30 13.85 31.86
C ARG A 76 0.67 12.71 32.18
N SER A 77 0.14 11.53 32.44
CA SER A 77 0.92 10.33 32.75
C SER A 77 1.71 9.82 31.55
N CYS A 78 2.96 9.42 31.77
CA CYS A 78 3.84 8.88 30.74
C CYS A 78 4.69 7.72 31.28
N LYS A 79 5.20 6.88 30.38
CA LYS A 79 6.20 5.84 30.67
C LYS A 79 7.53 6.14 29.99
N VAL A 80 7.52 6.80 28.83
CA VAL A 80 8.69 7.16 28.03
C VAL A 80 8.58 8.59 27.51
N ASN A 81 9.72 9.19 27.19
CA ASN A 81 9.79 10.55 26.63
C ASN A 81 8.94 10.75 25.36
N CYS A 82 8.76 9.70 24.56
CA CYS A 82 7.95 9.73 23.34
C CYS A 82 6.45 9.91 23.61
N ASP A 83 5.98 9.62 24.83
CA ASP A 83 4.58 9.80 25.21
C ASP A 83 4.20 11.28 25.36
N CYS A 84 5.18 12.19 25.46
CA CYS A 84 4.95 13.59 25.82
C CYS A 84 5.17 14.53 24.64
N ILE A 85 4.31 15.53 24.48
CA ILE A 85 4.50 16.63 23.50
C ILE A 85 5.83 17.35 23.77
N SER A 86 6.18 17.54 25.05
CA SER A 86 7.46 18.12 25.48
C SER A 86 8.69 17.25 25.18
N GLY A 87 8.50 15.97 24.84
CA GLY A 87 9.58 15.01 24.65
C GLY A 87 10.30 14.61 25.95
N ILE A 88 9.75 14.95 27.12
CA ILE A 88 10.35 14.69 28.43
C ILE A 88 9.30 14.07 29.34
N CYS A 89 9.50 12.80 29.68
CA CYS A 89 8.76 12.07 30.71
C CYS A 89 9.63 12.03 31.97
N LYS A 90 9.24 12.77 33.01
CA LYS A 90 9.98 12.83 34.26
C LYS A 90 9.03 12.49 35.41
N ASP A 91 9.45 11.59 36.29
CA ASP A 91 8.66 11.14 37.44
C ASP A 91 7.27 10.60 37.02
N ASN A 92 7.22 9.88 35.89
CA ASN A 92 6.00 9.34 35.24
C ASN A 92 4.97 10.40 34.81
N MET A 93 5.36 11.67 34.72
CA MET A 93 4.53 12.75 34.19
C MET A 93 5.23 13.50 33.06
N CYS A 94 4.47 13.89 32.05
CA CYS A 94 4.95 14.73 30.98
C CYS A 94 5.34 16.08 31.54
N ALA A 95 6.59 16.47 31.33
CA ALA A 95 7.04 17.80 31.72
C ALA A 95 6.17 18.84 30.98
N PRO A 96 5.72 19.91 31.66
CA PRO A 96 5.04 21.02 31.00
C PRO A 96 5.86 21.49 29.79
N SER A 97 5.19 21.69 28.65
CA SER A 97 5.79 22.36 27.50
C SER A 97 6.34 23.70 27.98
N ALA A 98 7.64 23.88 27.80
CA ALA A 98 8.33 24.98 28.43
C ALA A 98 7.89 26.30 27.76
N SER A 99 7.22 27.15 28.55
CA SER A 99 7.03 28.61 28.44
C SER A 99 6.43 29.29 27.21
N CYS A 100 5.89 28.60 26.19
CA CYS A 100 5.25 29.25 25.03
C CYS A 100 3.96 30.09 25.29
N GLN A 101 3.64 30.44 26.54
CA GLN A 101 2.45 31.19 27.00
C GLN A 101 2.69 31.94 28.33
N ASP A 102 3.94 32.11 28.76
CA ASP A 102 4.28 32.70 30.07
C ASP A 102 4.46 34.22 30.03
N LYS A 103 4.15 34.85 28.90
CA LYS A 103 4.21 36.28 28.64
C LYS A 103 5.61 36.86 28.76
N VAL A 104 6.65 36.02 28.76
CA VAL A 104 8.04 36.45 28.75
C VAL A 104 8.79 35.79 27.62
N ARG A 105 9.45 36.58 26.77
CA ARG A 105 10.25 36.05 25.68
C ARG A 105 11.41 35.22 26.22
N ASN A 106 11.34 33.90 26.14
CA ASN A 106 12.38 33.03 26.63
C ASN A 106 12.61 31.80 25.72
N GLN A 107 13.67 31.05 26.03
CA GLN A 107 14.09 29.87 25.26
C GLN A 107 14.32 30.18 23.77
N ASP A 108 13.52 29.58 22.87
CA ASP A 108 13.68 29.68 21.42
C ASP A 108 12.67 30.67 20.78
N GLU A 109 11.92 31.41 21.60
CA GLU A 109 10.91 32.35 21.12
C GLU A 109 11.50 33.54 20.35
N THR A 110 10.86 33.87 19.22
CA THR A 110 11.23 35.05 18.44
C THR A 110 10.45 36.29 18.83
N ASP A 111 9.25 36.12 19.40
CA ASP A 111 8.51 37.14 20.14
C ASP A 111 7.82 36.50 21.36
N ILE A 112 7.31 37.30 22.29
CA ILE A 112 6.69 36.79 23.53
C ILE A 112 5.64 35.72 23.19
N ASP A 113 5.82 34.50 23.69
CA ASP A 113 4.91 33.35 23.55
C ASP A 113 4.73 32.84 22.10
N CYS A 114 5.62 33.22 21.18
CA CYS A 114 5.54 32.77 19.79
C CYS A 114 6.88 32.75 19.04
N GLY A 115 6.89 31.99 17.95
CA GLY A 115 8.02 31.80 17.06
C GLY A 115 9.05 30.79 17.57
N GLY A 116 10.14 30.63 16.84
CA GLY A 116 11.13 29.60 17.10
C GLY A 116 10.70 28.23 16.60
N SER A 117 11.52 27.22 16.90
CA SER A 117 11.27 25.84 16.53
C SER A 117 10.29 25.12 17.48
N LYS A 118 9.99 25.72 18.63
CA LYS A 118 9.27 25.09 19.74
C LYS A 118 7.90 25.69 20.05
N CYS A 119 7.62 26.93 19.64
CA CYS A 119 6.36 27.62 19.94
C CYS A 119 5.52 27.88 18.68
N GLN A 120 4.24 28.23 18.87
CA GLN A 120 3.33 28.58 17.78
C GLN A 120 3.84 29.79 16.99
N LYS A 121 3.49 29.89 15.70
CA LYS A 121 3.95 31.01 14.86
C LYS A 121 3.35 32.34 15.29
N CYS A 122 4.14 33.40 15.20
CA CYS A 122 3.78 34.76 15.51
C CYS A 122 2.86 35.41 14.47
N GLU A 123 1.89 36.20 14.92
CA GLU A 123 0.98 36.98 14.08
C GLU A 123 1.70 38.15 13.37
N ASP A 124 1.00 38.80 12.43
CA ASP A 124 1.52 39.99 11.76
C ASP A 124 1.92 41.07 12.78
N SER A 125 2.99 41.80 12.47
CA SER A 125 3.60 42.84 13.32
C SER A 125 4.39 42.34 14.55
N LYS A 126 4.54 41.03 14.72
CA LYS A 126 5.39 40.42 15.77
C LYS A 126 6.82 40.16 15.32
N ILE A 127 7.75 40.02 16.26
CA ILE A 127 9.18 39.84 15.99
C ILE A 127 9.46 38.42 15.49
N CYS A 128 10.24 38.32 14.43
CA CYS A 128 10.67 37.07 13.82
C CYS A 128 12.17 37.06 13.57
N LYS A 129 12.75 35.86 13.52
CA LYS A 129 14.12 35.64 13.06
C LYS A 129 14.12 35.11 11.63
N ASP A 130 13.18 34.23 11.30
CA ASP A 130 13.00 33.57 10.02
C ASP A 130 11.52 33.51 9.61
N ASN A 131 11.26 33.24 8.32
CA ASN A 131 9.91 33.11 7.78
C ASN A 131 9.05 32.05 8.48
N CYS A 132 9.68 31.03 9.07
CA CYS A 132 9.02 29.98 9.82
C CYS A 132 8.40 30.47 11.13
N ASP A 133 8.84 31.61 11.65
CA ASP A 133 8.32 32.22 12.86
C ASP A 133 7.00 32.97 12.64
N CYS A 134 6.65 33.29 11.39
CA CYS A 134 5.47 34.11 11.08
C CYS A 134 4.30 33.27 10.56
N ALA A 135 3.09 33.57 11.05
CA ALA A 135 1.85 32.99 10.55
C ALA A 135 1.64 33.30 9.05
N SER A 136 2.04 34.50 8.61
CA SER A 136 2.03 34.90 7.19
C SER A 136 3.12 34.23 6.34
N GLY A 137 4.12 33.59 6.97
CA GLY A 137 5.29 33.04 6.31
C GLY A 137 6.27 34.09 5.78
N ILE A 138 6.10 35.37 6.14
CA ILE A 138 6.92 36.49 5.67
C ILE A 138 7.52 37.19 6.89
N CYS A 139 8.80 36.94 7.16
CA CYS A 139 9.61 37.75 8.05
C CYS A 139 10.26 38.86 7.21
N THR A 140 9.84 40.11 7.42
CA THR A 140 10.36 41.25 6.65
C THR A 140 11.84 41.51 6.96
N SER A 141 12.51 42.31 6.12
CA SER A 141 13.90 42.74 6.37
C SER A 141 14.08 43.44 7.73
N ASN A 142 12.99 43.96 8.30
CA ASN A 142 12.97 44.62 9.60
C ASN A 142 12.73 43.65 10.78
N LYS A 143 12.80 42.33 10.55
CA LYS A 143 12.56 41.27 11.56
C LYS A 143 11.16 41.30 12.19
N ILE A 144 10.17 41.65 11.36
CA ILE A 144 8.77 41.73 11.75
C ILE A 144 7.91 40.92 10.77
N CYS A 145 6.93 40.18 11.26
CA CYS A 145 5.98 39.43 10.44
C CYS A 145 5.11 40.35 9.59
N GLY A 146 5.11 40.16 8.26
CA GLY A 146 4.46 41.06 7.29
C GLY A 146 3.11 40.57 6.78
N ALA A 147 2.21 41.50 6.41
CA ALA A 147 0.89 41.24 5.84
C ALA A 147 0.92 41.10 4.30
N THR A 148 0.08 40.23 3.74
CA THR A 148 -0.03 40.01 2.27
C THR A 148 -0.90 41.10 1.60
N THR A 149 -0.34 41.91 0.70
CA THR A 149 -1.10 42.89 -0.10
C THR A 149 -1.41 42.40 -1.53
N SER A 150 -2.65 42.61 -1.97
CA SER A 150 -3.18 42.24 -3.29
C SER A 150 -3.26 43.47 -4.20
N THR A 151 -2.71 43.42 -5.42
CA THR A 151 -2.94 44.43 -6.47
C THR A 151 -3.10 43.80 -7.86
N THR A 152 -3.94 44.45 -8.66
CA THR A 152 -4.54 44.10 -9.95
C THR A 152 -3.67 44.45 -11.18
N ALA A 153 -3.67 43.62 -12.23
CA ALA A 153 -3.41 44.02 -13.62
C ALA A 153 -3.93 42.98 -14.63
N ALA A 154 -4.30 43.45 -15.82
CA ALA A 154 -5.30 42.89 -16.73
C ALA A 154 -4.73 42.07 -17.92
N THR A 155 -5.62 41.22 -18.46
CA THR A 155 -5.80 40.75 -19.86
C THR A 155 -4.64 40.14 -20.66
N THR A 156 -4.76 38.85 -21.03
CA THR A 156 -4.91 38.39 -22.44
C THR A 156 -5.14 36.87 -22.49
N SER A 157 -6.08 36.48 -23.34
CA SER A 157 -6.64 35.13 -23.51
C SER A 157 -5.77 34.23 -24.39
N THR A 158 -5.61 32.96 -23.99
CA THR A 158 -5.43 31.80 -24.89
C THR A 158 -5.74 30.52 -24.11
N THR A 159 -6.57 29.69 -24.72
CA THR A 159 -7.36 28.54 -24.21
C THR A 159 -6.57 27.37 -23.60
N ALA A 160 -7.14 26.74 -22.57
CA ALA A 160 -6.78 25.39 -22.09
C ALA A 160 -8.01 24.67 -21.48
N ALA A 161 -8.26 23.45 -21.98
CA ALA A 161 -9.12 22.35 -21.49
C ALA A 161 -10.53 22.66 -20.91
N THR A 162 -11.55 22.32 -21.69
CA THR A 162 -12.96 22.23 -21.28
C THR A 162 -13.28 20.79 -20.87
N THR A 163 -13.82 20.58 -19.66
CA THR A 163 -14.41 19.27 -19.27
C THR A 163 -15.89 19.47 -18.96
N THR A 164 -16.76 18.74 -19.65
CA THR A 164 -18.21 18.76 -19.46
C THR A 164 -18.67 17.45 -18.84
N THR A 165 -19.49 17.53 -17.78
CA THR A 165 -20.15 16.36 -17.19
C THR A 165 -21.66 16.53 -17.32
N THR A 166 -22.35 15.50 -17.81
CA THR A 166 -23.80 15.51 -18.04
C THR A 166 -24.48 14.65 -16.98
N ALA A 167 -25.43 15.20 -16.25
CA ALA A 167 -26.28 14.45 -15.34
C ALA A 167 -27.69 14.29 -15.95
N TYR A 168 -28.21 13.06 -15.96
CA TYR A 168 -29.53 12.72 -16.47
C TYR A 168 -30.46 12.39 -15.31
N ASN A 169 -31.61 13.06 -15.25
CA ASN A 169 -32.66 12.73 -14.28
C ASN A 169 -33.97 12.47 -15.02
N GLY A 170 -34.04 11.34 -15.72
CA GLY A 170 -35.26 10.72 -16.28
C GLY A 170 -36.06 11.48 -17.37
N ALA A 171 -35.88 12.78 -17.56
CA ALA A 171 -36.61 13.56 -18.59
C ALA A 171 -35.81 14.72 -19.21
N ASN A 172 -34.76 15.26 -18.57
CA ASN A 172 -33.89 16.29 -19.15
C ASN A 172 -32.42 16.10 -18.73
N ALA A 173 -31.50 16.52 -19.60
CA ALA A 173 -30.05 16.52 -19.37
C ALA A 173 -29.60 17.91 -18.87
N TYR A 174 -28.91 17.97 -17.73
CA TYR A 174 -28.27 19.20 -17.26
C TYR A 174 -26.76 19.10 -17.50
N THR A 175 -26.21 20.12 -18.17
CA THR A 175 -24.78 20.21 -18.48
C THR A 175 -24.20 21.40 -17.75
N TRP A 176 -23.20 21.18 -16.91
CA TRP A 176 -22.44 22.24 -16.27
C TRP A 176 -20.95 21.96 -16.49
N GLY A 177 -20.22 23.01 -16.84
CA GLY A 177 -18.79 22.95 -17.15
C GLY A 177 -18.01 23.83 -16.18
N PHE A 178 -16.84 23.37 -15.78
CA PHE A 178 -15.84 24.18 -15.07
C PHE A 178 -14.70 24.52 -16.03
N GLN A 179 -14.22 25.76 -15.95
CA GLN A 179 -13.05 26.21 -16.69
C GLN A 179 -11.94 26.53 -15.69
N ILE A 180 -10.76 25.95 -15.89
CA ILE A 180 -9.55 26.34 -15.15
C ILE A 180 -8.87 27.43 -15.96
N GLN A 181 -8.82 28.64 -15.42
CA GLN A 181 -8.12 29.74 -16.05
C GLN A 181 -6.60 29.55 -15.93
N LYS A 182 -5.81 30.12 -16.84
CA LYS A 182 -4.33 30.02 -16.87
C LYS A 182 -3.64 30.50 -15.57
N ASN A 183 -4.34 31.24 -14.72
CA ASN A 183 -3.89 31.71 -13.41
C ASN A 183 -4.22 30.75 -12.24
N GLY A 184 -4.84 29.59 -12.51
CA GLY A 184 -5.19 28.59 -11.48
C GLY A 184 -6.55 28.83 -10.82
N ASN A 185 -7.32 29.83 -11.22
CA ASN A 185 -8.66 30.06 -10.70
C ASN A 185 -9.69 29.14 -11.36
N LEU A 186 -10.58 28.56 -10.54
CA LEU A 186 -11.81 27.90 -10.99
C LEU A 186 -12.87 28.97 -11.25
N ALA A 187 -13.35 29.07 -12.49
CA ALA A 187 -14.50 29.89 -12.83
C ALA A 187 -15.69 29.00 -13.16
N PHE A 188 -16.83 29.25 -12.51
CA PHE A 188 -18.11 28.70 -12.91
C PHE A 188 -18.61 29.51 -14.09
N ASN A 189 -18.75 28.88 -15.25
CA ASN A 189 -19.34 29.53 -16.41
C ASN A 189 -20.75 28.97 -16.60
N ASP A 190 -21.75 29.64 -16.03
CA ASP A 190 -23.14 29.40 -16.36
C ASP A 190 -23.48 30.24 -17.61
N THR A 191 -23.53 29.61 -18.78
CA THR A 191 -24.02 30.26 -20.00
C THR A 191 -25.55 30.39 -20.04
N GLY A 192 -26.25 30.13 -18.92
CA GLY A 192 -27.70 30.10 -18.82
C GLY A 192 -28.33 31.00 -17.76
N GLY A 193 -27.64 32.02 -17.22
CA GLY A 193 -28.29 33.11 -16.47
C GLY A 193 -29.25 32.70 -15.34
N GLN A 194 -29.06 31.56 -14.68
CA GLN A 194 -29.85 31.15 -13.51
C GLN A 194 -28.96 30.50 -12.45
N VAL A 195 -28.89 31.17 -11.30
CA VAL A 195 -28.19 30.79 -10.07
C VAL A 195 -28.37 29.30 -9.76
N GLY A 196 -27.28 28.53 -9.76
CA GLY A 196 -27.29 27.11 -9.41
C GLY A 196 -27.62 26.89 -7.93
N VAL A 197 -28.65 26.08 -7.67
CA VAL A 197 -29.09 25.67 -6.33
C VAL A 197 -28.68 24.21 -6.11
N ILE A 198 -27.95 23.90 -5.02
CA ILE A 198 -27.80 22.52 -4.55
C ILE A 198 -28.94 22.24 -3.57
N GLY A 199 -29.94 21.48 -3.99
CA GLY A 199 -30.99 20.95 -3.12
C GLY A 199 -30.65 19.54 -2.66
N VAL A 200 -30.69 19.30 -1.35
CA VAL A 200 -30.71 17.94 -0.81
C VAL A 200 -32.19 17.53 -0.74
N ASN A 201 -32.57 16.51 -1.49
CA ASN A 201 -33.95 16.01 -1.50
C ASN A 201 -34.06 14.90 -0.45
N ASN A 202 -34.70 15.16 0.68
CA ASN A 202 -35.12 14.11 1.60
C ASN A 202 -36.44 13.52 1.08
N ASN A 203 -36.52 12.20 0.96
CA ASN A 203 -37.69 11.47 0.44
C ASN A 203 -38.93 11.50 1.35
N ASP A 204 -39.18 12.58 2.11
CA ASP A 204 -40.32 12.69 3.03
C ASP A 204 -41.30 13.84 2.74
N GLY A 205 -41.09 14.62 1.67
CA GLY A 205 -42.04 15.67 1.27
C GLY A 205 -42.08 16.90 2.17
N SER A 206 -41.13 17.08 3.09
CA SER A 206 -40.98 18.32 3.87
C SER A 206 -40.02 19.32 3.17
N LYS A 207 -40.35 20.61 3.22
CA LYS A 207 -39.72 21.68 2.42
C LYS A 207 -38.22 21.88 2.75
N THR A 208 -37.42 22.03 1.70
CA THR A 208 -35.95 22.23 1.71
C THR A 208 -35.50 23.59 2.25
N ASN A 209 -34.51 23.61 3.15
CA ASN A 209 -33.70 24.80 3.43
C ASN A 209 -32.69 25.02 2.29
N GLN A 210 -32.66 26.24 1.75
CA GLN A 210 -31.87 26.63 0.58
C GLN A 210 -30.69 27.52 1.04
N TYR A 211 -29.45 27.09 0.83
CA TYR A 211 -28.26 27.88 1.16
C TYR A 211 -27.67 28.51 -0.11
N VAL A 212 -27.66 29.84 -0.17
CA VAL A 212 -27.03 30.62 -1.25
C VAL A 212 -25.60 30.96 -0.84
N TYR A 213 -24.61 30.43 -1.55
CA TYR A 213 -23.21 30.84 -1.38
C TYR A 213 -22.83 31.86 -2.46
N ASN A 214 -22.30 33.01 -2.05
CA ASN A 214 -21.80 34.03 -2.96
C ASN A 214 -20.32 34.35 -2.65
N LYS A 215 -19.46 33.33 -2.64
CA LYS A 215 -18.02 33.50 -2.38
C LYS A 215 -17.19 32.70 -3.37
N THR A 216 -16.44 33.42 -4.20
CA THR A 216 -15.37 32.88 -5.03
C THR A 216 -14.24 32.39 -4.12
N VAL A 217 -13.96 31.09 -4.11
CA VAL A 217 -12.80 30.52 -3.41
C VAL A 217 -11.59 30.62 -4.33
N ALA A 218 -10.65 31.50 -4.01
CA ALA A 218 -9.37 31.57 -4.71
C ALA A 218 -8.49 30.39 -4.26
N VAL A 219 -8.27 29.41 -5.14
CA VAL A 219 -7.31 28.33 -4.91
C VAL A 219 -6.00 28.73 -5.57
N ASN A 220 -5.00 29.09 -4.76
CA ASN A 220 -3.66 29.37 -5.28
C ASN A 220 -2.94 28.05 -5.61
N VAL A 221 -2.96 27.65 -6.88
CA VAL A 221 -2.18 26.51 -7.36
C VAL A 221 -0.77 26.99 -7.74
N LYS A 222 0.22 26.77 -6.88
CA LYS A 222 1.63 27.03 -7.22
C LYS A 222 2.07 26.06 -8.33
N LYS A 223 2.69 26.60 -9.38
CA LYS A 223 3.36 25.82 -10.43
C LYS A 223 4.52 25.04 -9.79
N CYS A 224 4.44 23.72 -9.74
CA CYS A 224 5.52 22.88 -9.23
C CYS A 224 6.73 22.99 -10.18
N THR A 225 7.78 23.70 -9.76
CA THR A 225 9.04 23.81 -10.50
C THR A 225 10.00 22.63 -10.28
N SER A 226 9.60 21.65 -9.47
CA SER A 226 10.32 20.38 -9.33
C SER A 226 9.36 19.25 -8.96
N LYS A 227 9.69 18.03 -9.43
CA LYS A 227 8.97 16.80 -9.10
C LYS A 227 8.86 16.68 -7.56
N PRO A 228 7.71 16.29 -6.99
CA PRO A 228 7.62 16.05 -5.55
C PRO A 228 8.70 15.05 -5.14
N LYS A 229 9.53 15.42 -4.16
CA LYS A 229 10.59 14.57 -3.62
C LYS A 229 9.92 13.40 -2.89
N VAL A 230 9.88 12.26 -3.55
CA VAL A 230 9.42 11.01 -2.93
C VAL A 230 10.33 10.72 -1.74
N THR A 231 9.73 10.63 -0.55
CA THR A 231 10.46 10.44 0.72
C THR A 231 9.98 9.15 1.37
N CYS A 232 10.93 8.29 1.75
CA CYS A 232 10.69 7.03 2.44
C CYS A 232 11.19 7.19 3.87
N VAL A 233 10.35 6.84 4.85
CA VAL A 233 10.74 6.78 6.26
C VAL A 233 10.34 5.39 6.78
N PRO A 234 11.32 4.50 7.07
CA PRO A 234 12.78 4.73 7.06
C PRO A 234 13.36 4.90 5.65
N GLU A 235 14.56 5.48 5.56
CA GLU A 235 15.27 5.61 4.29
C GLU A 235 15.57 4.23 3.67
N CYS A 236 15.53 4.15 2.34
CA CYS A 236 15.94 2.96 1.61
C CYS A 236 17.45 2.73 1.83
N LYS A 237 17.81 1.56 2.34
CA LYS A 237 19.18 1.09 2.56
C LYS A 237 19.76 0.51 1.27
N ASN A 238 21.05 0.15 1.32
CA ASN A 238 21.75 -0.59 0.27
C ASN A 238 21.54 -0.05 -1.16
N ASN A 239 21.57 1.28 -1.32
CA ASN A 239 21.38 1.98 -2.59
C ASN A 239 19.97 1.81 -3.22
N GLY A 240 18.96 1.51 -2.41
CA GLY A 240 17.56 1.54 -2.82
C GLY A 240 17.07 2.94 -3.17
N THR A 241 16.18 3.04 -4.14
CA THR A 241 15.57 4.30 -4.59
C THR A 241 14.14 4.40 -4.12
N CYS A 242 13.78 5.49 -3.45
CA CYS A 242 12.40 5.73 -3.03
C CYS A 242 11.53 6.07 -4.25
N VAL A 243 10.57 5.20 -4.61
CA VAL A 243 9.74 5.33 -5.82
C VAL A 243 8.33 5.85 -5.53
N SER A 244 7.80 5.56 -4.34
CA SER A 244 6.60 6.19 -3.80
C SER A 244 6.71 6.34 -2.28
N GLN A 245 5.74 7.02 -1.64
CA GLN A 245 5.73 7.19 -0.19
C GLN A 245 5.89 5.83 0.52
N ASN A 246 6.98 5.69 1.29
CA ASN A 246 7.35 4.45 2.00
C ASN A 246 7.49 3.19 1.13
N ASN A 247 7.82 3.35 -0.16
CA ASN A 247 8.07 2.24 -1.07
C ASN A 247 9.45 2.39 -1.73
N CYS A 248 10.33 1.44 -1.45
CA CYS A 248 11.68 1.39 -1.98
C CYS A 248 11.77 0.44 -3.17
N SER A 249 12.35 0.91 -4.27
CA SER A 249 12.86 0.07 -5.34
C SER A 249 14.29 -0.35 -5.00
N CYS A 250 14.52 -1.65 -4.84
CA CYS A 250 15.81 -2.19 -4.41
C CYS A 250 16.68 -2.63 -5.59
N PRO A 251 18.02 -2.51 -5.48
CA PRO A 251 18.92 -3.16 -6.42
C PRO A 251 18.73 -4.68 -6.42
N SER A 252 19.18 -5.37 -7.48
CA SER A 252 18.99 -6.83 -7.66
C SER A 252 19.43 -7.68 -6.46
N ASP A 253 20.43 -7.20 -5.73
CA ASP A 253 21.06 -7.92 -4.62
C ASP A 253 20.44 -7.59 -3.26
N TYR A 254 19.35 -6.81 -3.22
CA TYR A 254 18.67 -6.38 -2.00
C TYR A 254 17.15 -6.39 -2.12
N THR A 255 16.47 -6.52 -0.97
CA THR A 255 15.02 -6.67 -0.84
C THR A 255 14.58 -6.23 0.56
N GLY A 256 13.27 -6.37 0.83
CA GLY A 256 12.63 -5.87 2.05
C GLY A 256 12.11 -4.44 1.89
N PRO A 257 11.24 -3.98 2.81
CA PRO A 257 10.57 -2.68 2.72
C PRO A 257 11.50 -1.47 2.56
N THR A 258 12.73 -1.57 3.09
CA THR A 258 13.76 -0.54 3.00
C THR A 258 15.02 -1.06 2.31
N CYS A 259 14.95 -2.13 1.52
CA CYS A 259 16.13 -2.76 0.90
C CYS A 259 17.18 -3.21 1.93
N GLU A 260 16.77 -3.51 3.16
CA GLU A 260 17.65 -3.87 4.27
C GLU A 260 18.12 -5.32 4.23
N ILE A 261 17.47 -6.14 3.43
CA ILE A 261 17.72 -7.58 3.32
C ILE A 261 18.55 -7.81 2.07
N GLN A 262 19.64 -8.55 2.15
CA GLN A 262 20.40 -8.96 0.96
C GLN A 262 19.60 -10.02 0.20
N SER A 263 19.21 -9.74 -1.04
CA SER A 263 18.67 -10.71 -1.99
C SER A 263 19.80 -11.62 -2.42
N ILE A 264 19.93 -12.73 -1.72
CA ILE A 264 20.80 -13.79 -2.18
C ILE A 264 19.93 -14.54 -3.20
N GLY A 265 20.17 -14.37 -4.51
CA GLY A 265 19.40 -15.06 -5.56
C GLY A 265 19.47 -16.59 -5.48
N LEU A 266 19.24 -17.30 -6.58
CA LEU A 266 19.52 -18.74 -6.60
C LEU A 266 21.00 -19.02 -6.26
N CYS A 267 21.27 -20.19 -5.72
CA CYS A 267 22.63 -20.66 -5.50
C CYS A 267 23.31 -20.91 -6.84
N ARG A 268 24.63 -20.70 -6.89
CA ARG A 268 25.40 -21.07 -8.09
C ARG A 268 25.48 -22.58 -8.19
N ASP A 269 25.55 -23.13 -9.39
CA ASP A 269 25.58 -24.60 -9.58
C ASP A 269 26.72 -25.29 -8.84
N ASN A 270 27.87 -24.62 -8.72
CA ASN A 270 29.03 -25.11 -7.97
C ASN A 270 28.89 -24.98 -6.44
N GLU A 271 27.78 -24.39 -5.98
CA GLU A 271 27.46 -24.19 -4.56
C GLU A 271 26.35 -25.14 -4.09
N ILE A 272 25.89 -26.14 -4.83
CA ILE A 272 24.84 -27.06 -4.34
C ILE A 272 25.49 -28.29 -3.70
N LEU A 273 25.38 -28.47 -2.37
CA LEU A 273 25.90 -29.65 -1.64
C LEU A 273 24.84 -30.74 -1.61
N ASP A 274 25.17 -31.91 -2.16
CA ASP A 274 24.25 -33.02 -2.44
C ASP A 274 22.99 -32.55 -3.18
N LYS A 275 22.85 -32.92 -4.46
CA LYS A 275 21.73 -32.53 -5.33
C LYS A 275 20.35 -33.01 -4.87
N LYS A 276 20.23 -33.54 -3.65
CA LYS A 276 18.98 -33.98 -3.06
C LYS A 276 18.39 -32.83 -2.22
N PRO A 277 17.25 -32.28 -2.62
CA PRO A 277 16.58 -31.26 -1.82
C PRO A 277 16.03 -31.87 -0.52
N ILE A 278 16.03 -31.08 0.56
CA ILE A 278 15.45 -31.48 1.85
C ILE A 278 13.92 -31.38 1.86
N LEU A 279 13.36 -30.59 0.95
CA LEU A 279 11.93 -30.55 0.61
C LEU A 279 11.82 -30.64 -0.90
N LEU A 280 11.02 -31.56 -1.42
CA LEU A 280 10.62 -31.60 -2.82
C LEU A 280 9.12 -31.86 -2.91
N VAL A 281 8.40 -30.98 -3.61
CA VAL A 281 6.97 -31.12 -3.88
C VAL A 281 6.77 -31.15 -5.39
N THR A 282 6.51 -32.35 -5.91
CA THR A 282 6.20 -32.62 -7.34
C THR A 282 4.71 -32.81 -7.59
N PHE A 283 3.88 -32.60 -6.56
CA PHE A 283 2.43 -32.87 -6.53
C PHE A 283 1.97 -34.31 -6.87
N GLY A 284 2.92 -35.23 -7.07
CA GLY A 284 2.68 -36.64 -7.37
C GLY A 284 2.11 -36.85 -8.79
N ASN A 285 1.53 -38.01 -9.05
CA ASN A 285 1.03 -38.36 -10.39
C ASN A 285 -0.28 -39.14 -10.35
N GLY A 286 -0.98 -39.18 -11.49
CA GLY A 286 -2.24 -39.90 -11.61
C GLY A 286 -2.84 -39.88 -13.02
N LEU A 287 -3.84 -40.75 -13.22
CA LEU A 287 -4.54 -40.87 -14.50
C LEU A 287 -5.59 -39.77 -14.70
N SER A 288 -6.25 -39.35 -13.62
CA SER A 288 -7.29 -38.32 -13.66
C SER A 288 -6.67 -36.95 -13.95
N LYS A 289 -7.28 -36.19 -14.88
CA LYS A 289 -6.79 -34.84 -15.21
C LYS A 289 -6.72 -33.94 -13.99
N TYR A 290 -7.78 -33.91 -13.18
CA TYR A 290 -7.87 -33.14 -11.95
C TYR A 290 -7.66 -34.07 -10.75
N SER A 291 -6.62 -33.81 -9.97
CA SER A 291 -6.34 -34.58 -8.76
C SER A 291 -7.33 -34.26 -7.65
N GLN A 292 -7.69 -35.27 -6.85
CA GLN A 292 -8.54 -35.11 -5.66
C GLN A 292 -7.73 -34.81 -4.38
N VAL A 293 -6.41 -34.66 -4.51
CA VAL A 293 -5.50 -34.42 -3.38
C VAL A 293 -5.61 -32.97 -2.94
N THR A 294 -5.49 -32.71 -1.64
CA THR A 294 -5.57 -31.36 -1.07
C THR A 294 -4.19 -30.82 -0.68
N PRO A 295 -4.03 -29.50 -0.49
CA PRO A 295 -2.78 -28.88 -0.02
C PRO A 295 -2.16 -29.50 1.22
N ASP A 296 -2.99 -29.95 2.17
CA ASP A 296 -2.55 -30.60 3.41
C ASP A 296 -1.67 -31.84 3.14
N ARG A 297 -1.91 -32.56 2.04
CA ARG A 297 -1.07 -33.69 1.62
C ARG A 297 0.39 -33.29 1.39
N PHE A 298 0.62 -32.05 0.99
CA PHE A 298 1.92 -31.47 0.68
C PHE A 298 2.38 -30.49 1.77
N ASN A 299 1.70 -30.46 2.92
CA ASN A 299 2.04 -29.64 4.08
C ASN A 299 2.12 -28.12 3.77
N PHE A 300 1.18 -27.60 2.98
CA PHE A 300 1.04 -26.17 2.76
C PHE A 300 -0.41 -25.71 2.88
N THR A 301 -0.58 -24.40 3.10
CA THR A 301 -1.87 -23.73 3.14
C THR A 301 -1.93 -22.61 2.09
N THR A 302 -3.13 -22.14 1.76
CA THR A 302 -3.32 -21.13 0.71
C THR A 302 -4.60 -20.34 0.95
N THR A 303 -4.65 -19.11 0.45
CA THR A 303 -5.88 -18.30 0.42
C THR A 303 -6.77 -18.65 -0.78
N TYR A 304 -6.25 -19.41 -1.75
CA TYR A 304 -6.94 -19.78 -2.97
C TYR A 304 -7.86 -20.98 -2.75
N LYS A 305 -8.93 -21.06 -3.55
CA LYS A 305 -9.91 -22.15 -3.46
C LYS A 305 -9.61 -23.26 -4.45
N GLN A 306 -9.44 -24.47 -3.94
CA GLN A 306 -9.24 -25.63 -4.80
C GLN A 306 -10.48 -25.93 -5.64
N GLN A 307 -10.27 -26.26 -6.91
CA GLN A 307 -11.25 -26.85 -7.80
C GLN A 307 -10.83 -28.29 -8.12
N PHE A 308 -11.82 -29.17 -8.29
CA PHE A 308 -11.62 -30.56 -8.72
C PHE A 308 -12.05 -30.75 -10.19
N GLN A 309 -12.06 -29.62 -10.91
CA GLN A 309 -12.60 -29.41 -12.25
C GLN A 309 -11.82 -28.21 -12.87
N PRO A 310 -12.14 -27.77 -14.10
CA PRO A 310 -11.45 -26.63 -14.71
C PRO A 310 -11.48 -25.39 -13.80
N THR A 311 -10.33 -24.72 -13.64
CA THR A 311 -10.15 -23.54 -12.78
C THR A 311 -10.67 -22.27 -13.44
N THR A 312 -11.99 -22.11 -13.47
CA THR A 312 -12.66 -21.02 -14.19
C THR A 312 -12.84 -19.72 -13.41
N TYR A 313 -12.39 -19.67 -12.15
CA TYR A 313 -12.61 -18.53 -11.27
C TYR A 313 -11.29 -17.97 -10.76
N ASP A 314 -11.18 -16.66 -10.76
CA ASP A 314 -10.06 -15.94 -10.15
C ASP A 314 -9.93 -16.31 -8.66
N GLY A 315 -8.69 -16.43 -8.17
CA GLY A 315 -8.41 -16.87 -6.81
C GLY A 315 -8.66 -18.37 -6.58
N SER A 316 -8.62 -19.18 -7.65
CA SER A 316 -8.79 -20.63 -7.59
C SER A 316 -7.59 -21.40 -8.13
N PHE A 317 -7.52 -22.69 -7.81
CA PHE A 317 -6.45 -23.54 -8.29
C PHE A 317 -6.86 -25.00 -8.45
N SER A 318 -6.08 -25.76 -9.21
CA SER A 318 -6.23 -27.22 -9.35
C SER A 318 -4.86 -27.87 -9.45
N PHE A 319 -4.75 -29.10 -8.96
CA PHE A 319 -3.63 -29.96 -9.32
C PHE A 319 -4.02 -30.73 -10.59
N ILE A 320 -3.27 -30.51 -11.68
CA ILE A 320 -3.61 -31.05 -13.00
C ILE A 320 -2.44 -31.77 -13.65
N ASN A 321 -2.70 -32.87 -14.34
CA ASN A 321 -1.63 -33.59 -15.05
C ASN A 321 -1.43 -33.14 -16.50
N ARG A 322 -2.39 -32.38 -17.03
CA ARG A 322 -2.33 -31.69 -18.32
C ARG A 322 -3.18 -30.45 -18.34
N VAL A 323 -2.66 -29.41 -18.99
CA VAL A 323 -3.37 -28.12 -19.11
C VAL A 323 -4.65 -28.29 -19.93
N PRO A 324 -5.82 -27.88 -19.41
CA PRO A 324 -7.11 -28.06 -20.08
C PRO A 324 -7.28 -27.16 -21.32
N ASN A 325 -8.16 -27.58 -22.24
CA ASN A 325 -8.52 -26.81 -23.43
C ASN A 325 -9.84 -26.03 -23.24
N ASP A 326 -10.10 -25.56 -22.01
CA ASP A 326 -11.43 -25.13 -21.59
C ASP A 326 -11.56 -23.59 -21.54
N PHE A 327 -10.48 -22.85 -21.80
CA PHE A 327 -10.38 -21.40 -21.66
C PHE A 327 -10.30 -20.65 -23.00
N ASN A 328 -11.28 -20.83 -23.88
CA ASN A 328 -11.37 -20.15 -25.19
C ASN A 328 -10.07 -20.21 -26.03
N ASN A 329 -9.25 -21.24 -25.82
CA ASN A 329 -7.95 -21.38 -26.45
C ASN A 329 -6.94 -20.25 -26.07
N ASP A 330 -7.06 -19.61 -24.91
CA ASP A 330 -6.10 -18.60 -24.41
C ASP A 330 -4.90 -19.23 -23.69
N TRP A 331 -5.11 -20.38 -23.05
CA TRP A 331 -4.05 -21.14 -22.38
C TRP A 331 -3.35 -22.11 -23.34
N HIS A 332 -2.14 -22.52 -22.97
CA HIS A 332 -1.51 -23.71 -23.52
C HIS A 332 -2.41 -24.92 -23.32
N THR A 333 -2.40 -25.87 -24.24
CA THR A 333 -3.30 -27.05 -24.20
C THR A 333 -2.46 -28.32 -24.20
N ASP A 334 -2.85 -29.29 -23.38
CA ASP A 334 -2.20 -30.61 -23.25
C ASP A 334 -0.71 -30.58 -22.85
N ALA A 335 -0.20 -29.43 -22.43
CA ALA A 335 1.13 -29.35 -21.84
C ALA A 335 1.17 -30.13 -20.51
N THR A 336 2.28 -30.84 -20.28
CA THR A 336 2.51 -31.68 -19.09
C THR A 336 3.29 -30.91 -18.03
N ASP A 337 3.38 -31.52 -16.84
CA ASP A 337 4.18 -31.04 -15.71
C ASP A 337 5.67 -30.97 -16.04
N HIS A 338 6.46 -30.41 -15.12
CA HIS A 338 7.89 -30.25 -15.29
C HIS A 338 8.68 -31.50 -14.86
N THR A 339 8.21 -32.20 -13.83
CA THR A 339 8.85 -33.41 -13.27
C THR A 339 9.12 -34.45 -14.37
N GLY A 340 8.20 -34.54 -15.34
CA GLY A 340 8.37 -35.31 -16.58
C GLY A 340 8.06 -36.79 -16.40
N ASP A 341 7.39 -37.17 -15.31
CA ASP A 341 6.89 -38.51 -15.10
C ASP A 341 5.51 -38.70 -15.74
N PRO A 342 5.16 -39.94 -16.15
CA PRO A 342 3.86 -40.19 -16.77
C PRO A 342 2.68 -39.82 -15.86
N GLY A 343 1.95 -38.77 -16.26
CA GLY A 343 0.79 -38.28 -15.54
C GLY A 343 1.14 -37.48 -14.28
N GLY A 344 2.34 -36.90 -14.22
CA GLY A 344 2.75 -35.99 -13.16
C GLY A 344 1.80 -34.81 -13.03
N TYR A 345 1.48 -34.42 -11.80
CA TYR A 345 0.61 -33.29 -11.50
C TYR A 345 1.44 -32.02 -11.38
N MET A 346 0.93 -30.91 -11.90
CA MET A 346 1.41 -29.56 -11.63
C MET A 346 0.32 -28.77 -10.87
N PHE A 347 0.73 -27.69 -10.20
CA PHE A 347 -0.18 -26.80 -9.50
C PHE A 347 -0.53 -25.62 -10.41
N LEU A 348 -1.72 -25.69 -11.02
CA LEU A 348 -2.28 -24.65 -11.88
C LEU A 348 -3.07 -23.64 -11.05
N ILE A 349 -2.75 -22.37 -11.24
CA ILE A 349 -3.27 -21.25 -10.46
C ILE A 349 -3.95 -20.28 -11.42
N ASN A 350 -5.24 -20.03 -11.18
CA ASN A 350 -5.95 -18.92 -11.78
C ASN A 350 -5.89 -17.74 -10.78
N ALA A 351 -5.01 -16.78 -11.08
CA ALA A 351 -4.59 -15.76 -10.11
C ALA A 351 -5.71 -14.75 -9.84
N ASP A 352 -5.91 -14.41 -8.55
CA ASP A 352 -6.94 -13.42 -8.16
C ASP A 352 -6.64 -12.03 -8.73
N GLU A 353 -7.66 -11.16 -8.80
CA GLU A 353 -7.48 -9.78 -9.22
C GLU A 353 -6.64 -8.96 -8.24
N GLN A 354 -6.65 -9.37 -6.97
CA GLN A 354 -5.85 -8.80 -5.90
C GLN A 354 -4.66 -9.70 -5.55
N PRO A 355 -3.55 -9.14 -5.08
CA PRO A 355 -2.42 -9.95 -4.62
C PRO A 355 -2.84 -10.97 -3.57
N GLY A 356 -2.46 -12.23 -3.79
CA GLY A 356 -2.94 -13.35 -3.00
C GLY A 356 -1.90 -14.43 -2.77
N GLN A 357 -1.88 -15.02 -1.58
CA GLN A 357 -0.93 -16.06 -1.17
C GLN A 357 -1.42 -17.44 -1.63
N PHE A 358 -0.93 -17.91 -2.77
CA PHE A 358 -1.30 -19.23 -3.30
C PHE A 358 -0.50 -20.38 -2.68
N TYR A 359 0.61 -20.10 -1.97
CA TYR A 359 1.38 -21.12 -1.24
C TYR A 359 1.96 -20.56 0.07
N ASN A 360 1.82 -21.33 1.14
CA ASN A 360 2.43 -21.11 2.45
C ASN A 360 2.78 -22.46 3.08
N GLY A 361 4.05 -22.84 2.95
CA GLY A 361 4.60 -24.09 3.43
C GLY A 361 5.56 -23.86 4.61
N ALA A 362 5.36 -24.60 5.70
CA ALA A 362 6.28 -24.60 6.83
C ALA A 362 7.33 -25.70 6.68
N VAL A 363 8.60 -25.35 6.90
CA VAL A 363 9.72 -26.30 6.89
C VAL A 363 10.40 -26.30 8.24
N ASN A 364 10.59 -27.49 8.79
CA ASN A 364 11.19 -27.74 10.09
C ASN A 364 12.54 -28.46 9.95
N ASN A 365 13.26 -28.58 11.07
CA ASN A 365 14.54 -29.31 11.18
C ASN A 365 15.64 -28.73 10.26
N LEU A 366 15.64 -27.43 10.02
CA LEU A 366 16.73 -26.76 9.33
C LEU A 366 17.96 -26.66 10.24
N CYS A 367 19.13 -26.92 9.67
CA CYS A 367 20.40 -26.56 10.30
C CYS A 367 20.57 -25.03 10.29
N ILE A 368 20.78 -24.48 11.48
CA ILE A 368 20.93 -23.04 11.72
C ILE A 368 22.29 -22.58 11.18
N GLY A 369 22.30 -21.42 10.52
CA GLY A 369 23.49 -20.81 9.92
C GLY A 369 23.87 -21.37 8.55
N LEU A 370 23.17 -22.41 8.05
CA LEU A 370 23.33 -22.86 6.67
C LEU A 370 22.54 -21.98 5.71
N ARG A 371 23.06 -21.86 4.48
CA ARG A 371 22.37 -21.23 3.35
C ARG A 371 21.51 -22.27 2.64
N TYR A 372 20.27 -21.91 2.36
CA TYR A 372 19.32 -22.72 1.61
C TYR A 372 18.85 -21.97 0.38
N GLU A 373 18.60 -22.69 -0.71
CA GLU A 373 17.87 -22.22 -1.89
C GLU A 373 16.43 -22.71 -1.82
N PHE A 374 15.48 -21.78 -1.79
CA PHE A 374 14.07 -22.02 -2.05
C PHE A 374 13.80 -21.75 -3.52
N SER A 375 13.37 -22.76 -4.27
CA SER A 375 13.13 -22.65 -5.71
C SER A 375 11.89 -23.42 -6.17
N VAL A 376 11.43 -23.10 -7.36
CA VAL A 376 10.27 -23.71 -8.02
C VAL A 376 10.35 -23.44 -9.52
N TYR A 377 9.78 -24.32 -10.33
CA TYR A 377 9.60 -24.07 -11.76
C TYR A 377 8.25 -23.40 -12.00
N LEU A 378 8.27 -22.23 -12.64
CA LEU A 378 7.08 -21.47 -13.03
C LEU A 378 6.96 -21.49 -14.55
N ALA A 379 5.72 -21.54 -15.03
CA ALA A 379 5.37 -21.29 -16.42
C ALA A 379 4.19 -20.33 -16.50
N ASN A 380 4.26 -19.37 -17.41
CA ASN A 380 3.09 -18.60 -17.81
C ASN A 380 2.19 -19.52 -18.65
N ILE A 381 0.94 -19.72 -18.22
CA ILE A 381 0.04 -20.64 -18.91
C ILE A 381 -0.58 -20.02 -20.17
N MET A 382 -0.49 -18.70 -20.31
CA MET A 382 -1.02 -17.94 -21.44
C MET A 382 -0.17 -18.18 -22.69
N LYS A 383 -0.82 -18.52 -23.80
CA LYS A 383 -0.16 -18.63 -25.12
C LYS A 383 -0.32 -17.39 -25.99
N LEU A 384 -1.27 -16.51 -25.66
CA LEU A 384 -1.58 -15.31 -26.43
C LEU A 384 -0.86 -14.09 -25.86
N THR A 385 -0.28 -13.28 -26.75
CA THR A 385 0.35 -12.00 -26.39
C THR A 385 -0.69 -10.94 -26.03
N GLY A 386 -0.31 -9.98 -25.17
CA GLY A 386 -1.17 -8.83 -24.81
C GLY A 386 -2.13 -9.11 -23.66
N ARG A 387 -1.94 -10.23 -22.96
CA ARG A 387 -2.56 -10.54 -21.68
C ARG A 387 -1.67 -10.07 -20.53
N ILE A 388 -2.23 -9.95 -19.33
CA ILE A 388 -1.43 -9.64 -18.14
C ILE A 388 -0.49 -10.81 -17.87
N LYS A 389 0.79 -10.53 -17.60
CA LYS A 389 1.76 -11.57 -17.29
C LYS A 389 1.70 -11.92 -15.79
N PRO A 390 1.83 -13.20 -15.42
CA PRO A 390 1.99 -13.57 -14.02
C PRO A 390 3.26 -12.97 -13.44
N SER A 391 3.23 -12.65 -12.16
CA SER A 391 4.39 -12.21 -11.38
C SER A 391 4.22 -12.75 -9.98
N VAL A 392 5.28 -13.37 -9.45
CA VAL A 392 5.27 -14.05 -8.16
C VAL A 392 6.31 -13.44 -7.24
N ARG A 393 5.88 -13.08 -6.04
CA ARG A 393 6.76 -12.71 -4.93
C ARG A 393 6.99 -13.91 -4.03
N PHE A 394 8.26 -14.25 -3.88
CA PHE A 394 8.79 -15.23 -2.95
C PHE A 394 9.13 -14.54 -1.65
N GLU A 395 8.70 -15.11 -0.52
CA GLU A 395 9.12 -14.65 0.80
C GLU A 395 9.53 -15.84 1.66
N VAL A 396 10.58 -15.65 2.46
CA VAL A 396 10.98 -16.58 3.50
C VAL A 396 10.89 -15.86 4.84
N ARG A 397 10.13 -16.43 5.78
CA ARG A 397 9.86 -15.81 7.08
C ARG A 397 10.23 -16.75 8.23
N SER A 398 10.66 -16.19 9.35
CA SER A 398 10.94 -16.95 10.57
C SER A 398 9.78 -16.82 11.56
N PRO A 399 8.95 -17.87 11.73
CA PRO A 399 7.85 -17.81 12.70
C PRO A 399 8.37 -17.69 14.13
N SER A 400 9.52 -18.30 14.45
CA SER A 400 10.17 -18.22 15.78
C SER A 400 10.72 -16.83 16.11
N LEU A 401 10.85 -15.93 15.14
CA LEU A 401 11.34 -14.57 15.33
C LEU A 401 10.24 -13.54 15.04
N GLY A 402 9.01 -13.81 15.50
CA GLY A 402 7.88 -12.90 15.33
C GLY A 402 7.46 -12.74 13.86
N ASN A 403 7.53 -13.80 13.07
CA ASN A 403 7.24 -13.81 11.63
C ASN A 403 8.12 -12.84 10.79
N ARG A 404 9.34 -12.58 11.26
CA ARG A 404 10.31 -11.70 10.61
C ARG A 404 10.62 -12.17 9.18
N LEU A 405 10.64 -11.22 8.24
CA LEU A 405 11.09 -11.44 6.86
C LEU A 405 12.61 -11.69 6.83
N LEU A 406 13.02 -12.79 6.20
CA LEU A 406 14.41 -13.22 6.08
C LEU A 406 14.99 -12.98 4.69
N ALA A 407 14.19 -13.21 3.66
CA ALA A 407 14.54 -13.01 2.27
C ALA A 407 13.26 -12.82 1.46
N GLN A 408 13.34 -12.03 0.38
CA GLN A 408 12.24 -11.80 -0.54
C GLN A 408 12.75 -11.58 -1.96
N LEU A 409 12.05 -12.08 -2.96
CA LEU A 409 12.37 -11.85 -4.36
C LEU A 409 11.08 -11.74 -5.17
N SER A 410 11.03 -10.85 -6.15
CA SER A 410 9.98 -10.89 -7.18
C SER A 410 10.55 -11.57 -8.43
N SER A 411 9.76 -12.46 -9.05
CA SER A 411 10.10 -13.00 -10.38
C SER A 411 10.12 -11.93 -11.47
N GLY A 412 9.47 -10.79 -11.22
CA GLY A 412 8.99 -9.92 -12.30
C GLY A 412 7.98 -10.64 -13.18
N ASP A 413 7.69 -10.06 -14.34
CA ASP A 413 6.81 -10.66 -15.33
C ASP A 413 7.38 -11.99 -15.83
N VAL A 414 6.62 -13.07 -15.66
CA VAL A 414 6.89 -14.37 -16.27
C VAL A 414 6.43 -14.31 -17.73
N PRO A 415 7.35 -14.42 -18.70
CA PRO A 415 7.02 -14.21 -20.11
C PRO A 415 6.12 -15.33 -20.65
N GLU A 416 5.20 -14.97 -21.55
CA GLU A 416 4.53 -15.92 -22.44
C GLU A 416 5.49 -16.41 -23.54
N ASP A 417 5.31 -17.66 -23.97
CA ASP A 417 6.06 -18.27 -25.06
C ASP A 417 5.12 -19.02 -26.01
N THR A 418 5.62 -19.42 -27.18
CA THR A 418 4.84 -20.20 -28.15
C THR A 418 4.50 -21.61 -27.64
N THR A 419 5.31 -22.13 -26.72
CA THR A 419 5.16 -23.43 -26.06
C THR A 419 5.30 -23.24 -24.57
N LEU A 420 4.56 -23.99 -23.75
CA LEU A 420 4.67 -23.90 -22.30
C LEU A 420 6.14 -24.13 -21.89
N THR A 421 6.77 -23.09 -21.34
CA THR A 421 8.19 -23.10 -21.01
C THR A 421 8.36 -22.91 -19.51
N TRP A 422 8.87 -23.95 -18.87
CA TRP A 422 9.21 -23.95 -17.45
C TRP A 422 10.52 -23.20 -17.20
N ARG A 423 10.51 -22.31 -16.21
CA ARG A 423 11.69 -21.54 -15.79
C ARG A 423 11.84 -21.64 -14.29
N LYS A 424 13.07 -21.85 -13.82
CA LYS A 424 13.37 -21.93 -12.40
C LYS A 424 13.46 -20.53 -11.79
N TYR A 425 12.64 -20.26 -10.78
CA TYR A 425 12.68 -19.06 -9.97
C TYR A 425 12.88 -19.42 -8.50
N GLY A 426 13.27 -18.43 -7.70
CA GLY A 426 13.49 -18.62 -6.28
C GLY A 426 14.59 -17.72 -5.73
N LEU A 427 14.90 -17.92 -4.46
CA LEU A 427 15.90 -17.14 -3.73
C LEU A 427 16.65 -18.05 -2.76
N SER A 428 17.72 -17.53 -2.18
CA SER A 428 18.42 -18.18 -1.08
C SER A 428 18.43 -17.31 0.17
N PHE A 429 18.57 -17.98 1.31
CA PHE A 429 18.55 -17.37 2.63
C PHE A 429 19.42 -18.16 3.59
N ILE A 430 19.87 -17.53 4.68
CA ILE A 430 20.54 -18.20 5.78
C ILE A 430 19.50 -18.50 6.85
N ALA A 431 19.37 -19.75 7.29
CA ALA A 431 18.40 -20.13 8.31
C ALA A 431 18.82 -19.60 9.70
N PRO A 432 18.06 -18.68 10.33
CA PRO A 432 18.39 -18.18 11.67
C PRO A 432 17.85 -19.08 12.78
N SER A 433 16.96 -20.01 12.45
CA SER A 433 16.32 -20.97 13.34
C SER A 433 16.05 -22.27 12.58
N SER A 434 15.60 -23.30 13.29
CA SER A 434 15.29 -24.61 12.71
C SER A 434 13.99 -24.66 11.92
N THR A 435 13.23 -23.57 11.90
CA THR A 435 11.93 -23.49 11.23
C THR A 435 11.79 -22.20 10.45
N VAL A 436 11.30 -22.30 9.22
CA VAL A 436 10.92 -21.17 8.37
C VAL A 436 9.58 -21.44 7.70
N VAL A 437 8.96 -20.37 7.21
CA VAL A 437 7.79 -20.41 6.34
C VAL A 437 8.21 -19.89 4.97
N LEU A 438 7.86 -20.65 3.93
CA LEU A 438 8.08 -20.32 2.52
C LEU A 438 6.73 -19.86 1.94
N LEU A 439 6.68 -18.63 1.42
CA LEU A 439 5.48 -18.07 0.82
C LEU A 439 5.71 -17.79 -0.66
N MET A 440 4.66 -18.03 -1.46
CA MET A 440 4.54 -17.52 -2.82
C MET A 440 3.23 -16.76 -2.95
N ILE A 441 3.35 -15.52 -3.41
CA ILE A 441 2.27 -14.55 -3.49
C ILE A 441 2.19 -14.08 -4.94
N SER A 442 1.00 -14.12 -5.53
CA SER A 442 0.78 -13.48 -6.83
C SER A 442 0.78 -11.98 -6.64
N ASP A 443 1.67 -11.28 -7.34
CA ASP A 443 1.80 -9.81 -7.34
C ASP A 443 1.34 -9.20 -8.67
N ALA A 444 0.89 -10.02 -9.62
CA ALA A 444 0.36 -9.54 -10.89
C ALA A 444 -0.91 -8.71 -10.70
N PRO A 445 -1.11 -7.64 -11.50
CA PRO A 445 -2.38 -6.93 -11.50
C PRO A 445 -3.51 -7.85 -11.99
N GLY A 446 -4.71 -7.67 -11.45
CA GLY A 446 -5.89 -8.44 -11.85
C GLY A 446 -6.39 -8.23 -13.27
N GLY A 447 -7.15 -9.20 -13.78
CA GLY A 447 -7.81 -9.17 -15.09
C GLY A 447 -7.41 -10.35 -15.99
N GLY A 448 -7.90 -10.37 -17.24
CA GLY A 448 -7.62 -11.48 -18.16
C GLY A 448 -6.13 -11.65 -18.48
N GLY A 449 -5.52 -12.70 -17.94
CA GLY A 449 -4.06 -12.88 -17.87
C GLY A 449 -3.67 -13.56 -16.57
N ASN A 450 -2.50 -13.22 -16.03
CA ASN A 450 -1.90 -13.57 -14.72
C ASN A 450 -1.90 -15.04 -14.26
N ASP A 451 -2.46 -15.95 -15.03
CA ASP A 451 -2.54 -17.37 -14.73
C ASP A 451 -1.19 -18.08 -14.95
N LEU A 452 -0.86 -19.01 -14.05
CA LEU A 452 0.42 -19.70 -14.06
C LEU A 452 0.30 -21.16 -13.64
N ALA A 453 1.28 -21.96 -14.07
CA ALA A 453 1.51 -23.28 -13.52
C ALA A 453 2.84 -23.28 -12.75
N ILE A 454 2.86 -23.99 -11.62
CA ILE A 454 4.09 -24.24 -10.86
C ILE A 454 4.31 -25.74 -10.65
N ASP A 455 5.57 -26.14 -10.59
CA ASP A 455 5.97 -27.50 -10.28
C ASP A 455 7.35 -27.54 -9.59
N ASP A 456 7.68 -28.67 -8.96
CA ASP A 456 8.99 -28.93 -8.35
C ASP A 456 9.40 -27.87 -7.31
N ILE A 457 8.55 -27.63 -6.31
CA ILE A 457 8.91 -26.76 -5.19
C ILE A 457 10.02 -27.45 -4.39
N ALA A 458 11.19 -26.82 -4.32
CA ALA A 458 12.38 -27.39 -3.72
C ALA A 458 13.03 -26.48 -2.68
N LEU A 459 13.48 -27.07 -1.58
CA LEU A 459 14.42 -26.45 -0.65
C LEU A 459 15.72 -27.25 -0.64
N THR A 460 16.83 -26.63 -1.06
CA THR A 460 18.12 -27.30 -1.19
C THR A 460 19.18 -26.62 -0.35
N VAL A 461 20.12 -27.39 0.22
CA VAL A 461 21.25 -26.83 0.96
C VAL A 461 22.32 -26.34 -0.02
N CYS A 462 22.76 -25.10 0.16
CA CYS A 462 23.88 -24.57 -0.59
C CYS A 462 25.17 -24.74 0.22
N SER A 463 26.23 -25.21 -0.44
CA SER A 463 27.61 -25.19 0.00
C SER A 463 27.93 -23.86 0.65
N HIS A 464 28.11 -23.92 1.96
CA HIS A 464 28.51 -22.79 2.77
C HIS A 464 29.85 -23.14 3.42
N LYS A 465 30.85 -22.26 3.29
CA LYS A 465 32.16 -22.39 3.93
C LYS A 465 32.11 -22.07 5.45
N GLY A 466 31.04 -22.45 6.14
CA GLY A 466 30.81 -22.09 7.55
C GLY A 466 30.15 -23.22 8.34
N SER A 467 30.45 -23.28 9.63
CA SER A 467 29.92 -24.28 10.57
C SER A 467 28.44 -24.00 10.89
N GLY A 468 27.53 -24.63 10.16
CA GLY A 468 26.12 -24.68 10.55
C GLY A 468 25.91 -25.63 11.74
N PHE A 469 24.90 -25.34 12.57
CA PHE A 469 24.49 -26.21 13.66
C PHE A 469 23.19 -26.93 13.28
N CYS A 470 23.25 -28.25 13.13
CA CYS A 470 22.07 -29.07 12.92
C CYS A 470 21.53 -29.51 14.29
N PRO A 471 20.33 -29.07 14.70
CA PRO A 471 19.71 -29.60 15.90
C PRO A 471 19.52 -31.12 15.74
N SER A 472 19.89 -31.87 16.78
CA SER A 472 19.85 -33.34 16.84
C SER A 472 18.43 -33.89 16.87
#